data_AF-A0A651GV05-F1
#
_entry.id   AF-A0A651GV05-F1
#
_cell.length_a   1.000
_cell.length_b   1.000
_cell.length_c   1.000
_cell.angle_alpha   90.00
_cell.angle_beta   90.00
_cell.angle_gamma   90.00
#
_symmetry.space_group_name_H-M   'P 1'
#
loop_
_entity.id
_entity.type
_entity.pdbx_description
1 polymer ?
#
loop_
_entity_poly.entity_id
_entity_poly.type
_entity_poly.pdbx_seq_one_letter_code
_entity_poly.pdbx_strand_id
1 'polypeptide(L)'
;MFGIVLVFLAGDIYAQGFNSFSGRNHPYLNWQVAETEHFRIMYHQRVADIIPEAAAIAEESYAALSENMGVEFSGKIPIYLSDEDEVINGFANPIGKGYTMIWVNLPSSEFWTGEEKWLRKVIAHELGHIFHFKAIWS
;
A
#
# COMPACT_ATOMS: atom_id res chain seq x y z
N MET A 1 -3.86 49.51 -14.29
CA MET A 1 -4.26 48.19 -14.79
C MET A 1 -3.42 47.16 -14.04
N PHE A 2 -3.95 46.59 -12.94
CA PHE A 2 -3.20 45.67 -12.09
C PHE A 2 -3.26 44.26 -12.69
N GLY A 3 -2.11 43.68 -13.02
CA GLY A 3 -2.00 42.31 -13.50
C GLY A 3 -2.05 41.32 -12.34
N ILE A 4 -2.94 40.34 -12.43
CA ILE A 4 -3.00 39.20 -11.49
C ILE A 4 -1.91 38.21 -11.91
N VAL A 5 -0.96 37.94 -11.00
CA VAL A 5 -0.02 36.83 -11.13
C VAL A 5 -0.65 35.61 -10.44
N LEU A 6 -1.01 34.59 -11.22
CA LEU A 6 -1.40 33.29 -10.72
C LEU A 6 -0.13 32.50 -10.36
N VAL A 7 0.17 32.40 -9.07
CA VAL A 7 1.19 31.50 -8.55
C VAL A 7 0.55 30.14 -8.32
N PHE A 8 0.87 29.16 -9.17
CA PHE A 8 0.58 27.77 -8.89
C PHE A 8 1.62 27.26 -7.89
N LEU A 9 1.25 27.18 -6.61
CA LEU A 9 1.99 26.37 -5.65
C LEU A 9 1.76 24.90 -6.03
N ALA A 10 2.73 24.30 -6.70
CA ALA A 10 2.78 22.86 -6.90
C ALA A 10 3.04 22.21 -5.54
N GLY A 11 1.98 21.99 -4.76
CA GLY A 11 2.04 21.06 -3.65
C GLY A 11 2.21 19.65 -4.21
N ASP A 12 3.04 18.83 -3.58
CA ASP A 12 3.18 17.43 -3.92
C ASP A 12 1.81 16.75 -3.88
N ILE A 13 1.27 16.40 -5.05
CA ILE A 13 -0.03 15.75 -5.19
C ILE A 13 0.18 14.28 -4.79
N TYR A 14 0.06 13.98 -3.50
CA TYR A 14 0.16 12.61 -2.98
C TYR A 14 -1.05 11.71 -3.31
N ALA A 15 -2.01 12.18 -4.10
CA ALA A 15 -3.23 11.45 -4.43
C ALA A 15 -3.14 10.66 -5.77
N GLN A 16 -1.99 10.08 -6.09
CA GLN A 16 -1.79 9.35 -7.35
C GLN A 16 -1.69 7.82 -7.20
N GLY A 17 -2.10 7.20 -6.10
CA GLY A 17 -2.04 5.73 -5.95
C GLY A 17 -2.82 5.00 -7.06
N PHE A 18 -4.14 5.10 -7.03
CA PHE A 18 -5.03 4.44 -8.00
C PHE A 18 -4.93 4.99 -9.44
N ASN A 19 -4.59 6.27 -9.60
CA ASN A 19 -4.62 6.94 -10.90
C ASN A 19 -3.34 6.77 -11.73
N SER A 20 -2.20 6.43 -11.13
CA SER A 20 -0.92 6.39 -11.87
C SER A 20 -0.84 5.26 -12.90
N PHE A 21 -1.68 4.22 -12.83
CA PHE A 21 -1.54 3.03 -13.68
C PHE A 21 -2.82 2.50 -14.32
N SER A 22 -3.96 2.53 -13.61
CA SER A 22 -5.18 1.85 -14.08
C SER A 22 -6.34 2.80 -14.40
N GLY A 23 -6.27 4.06 -13.98
CA GLY A 23 -7.39 5.02 -14.06
C GLY A 23 -8.57 4.65 -13.13
N ARG A 24 -8.34 3.78 -12.14
CA ARG A 24 -9.39 3.21 -11.28
C ARG A 24 -9.39 3.82 -9.89
N ASN A 25 -9.71 5.12 -9.81
CA ASN A 25 -9.67 5.87 -8.55
C ASN A 25 -10.88 5.67 -7.63
N HIS A 26 -11.88 4.87 -8.04
CA HIS A 26 -13.12 4.57 -7.31
C HIS A 26 -13.57 5.69 -6.33
N PRO A 27 -13.88 6.89 -6.85
CA PRO A 27 -14.10 8.08 -6.03
C PRO A 27 -15.43 8.03 -5.25
N TYR A 28 -16.28 7.04 -5.56
CA TYR A 28 -17.53 6.75 -4.86
C TYR A 28 -17.31 5.98 -3.56
N LEU A 29 -16.09 5.49 -3.31
CA LEU A 29 -15.72 4.87 -2.04
C LEU A 29 -15.30 5.90 -1.01
N ASN A 30 -15.60 5.63 0.26
CA ASN A 30 -15.12 6.42 1.37
C ASN A 30 -13.75 5.89 1.82
N TRP A 31 -12.70 6.47 1.26
CA TRP A 31 -11.31 6.14 1.56
C TRP A 31 -10.89 6.65 2.95
N GLN A 32 -10.17 5.82 3.66
CA GLN A 32 -9.67 6.02 5.02
C GLN A 32 -8.19 5.64 5.09
N VAL A 33 -7.52 6.07 6.16
CA VAL A 33 -6.11 5.76 6.42
C VAL A 33 -5.95 5.27 7.84
N ALA A 34 -5.39 4.07 8.01
CA ALA A 34 -4.88 3.58 9.27
C ALA A 34 -3.35 3.72 9.28
N GLU A 35 -2.78 3.99 10.45
CA GLU A 35 -1.33 4.12 10.60
C GLU A 35 -0.81 3.17 11.66
N THR A 36 0.38 2.63 11.41
CA THR A 36 1.20 1.88 12.36
C THR A 36 2.56 2.55 12.50
N GLU A 37 3.53 1.87 13.13
CA GLU A 37 4.91 2.37 13.21
C GLU A 37 5.53 2.49 11.81
N HIS A 38 5.41 1.43 11.01
CA HIS A 38 6.07 1.31 9.71
C HIS A 38 5.14 1.52 8.50
N PHE A 39 3.82 1.62 8.70
CA PHE A 39 2.87 1.62 7.58
C PHE A 39 1.83 2.75 7.62
N ARG A 40 1.41 3.17 6.42
CA ARG A 40 0.16 3.90 6.17
C ARG A 40 -0.73 3.03 5.29
N ILE A 41 -1.85 2.56 5.83
CA ILE A 41 -2.75 1.63 5.17
C ILE A 41 -3.97 2.42 4.67
N MET A 42 -4.08 2.57 3.36
CA MET A 42 -5.19 3.21 2.67
C MET A 42 -6.22 2.15 2.29
N TYR A 43 -7.45 2.33 2.74
CA TYR A 43 -8.53 1.36 2.56
C TYR A 43 -9.87 2.07 2.42
N HIS A 44 -10.89 1.38 1.89
CA HIS A 44 -12.25 1.92 1.87
C HIS A 44 -13.13 1.20 2.91
N GLN A 45 -14.24 1.83 3.27
CA GLN A 45 -15.11 1.43 4.37
C GLN A 45 -15.59 -0.04 4.36
N ARG A 46 -15.66 -0.69 3.20
CA ARG A 46 -16.13 -2.10 3.11
C ARG A 46 -15.11 -3.13 3.58
N VAL A 47 -13.83 -2.77 3.62
CA VAL A 47 -12.76 -3.65 4.11
C VAL A 47 -12.24 -3.21 5.49
N ALA A 48 -12.97 -2.33 6.19
CA ALA A 48 -12.53 -1.76 7.47
C ALA A 48 -12.31 -2.84 8.55
N ASP A 49 -13.10 -3.91 8.54
CA ASP A 49 -13.07 -4.95 9.57
C ASP A 49 -11.77 -5.76 9.58
N ILE A 50 -11.07 -5.85 8.45
CA ILE A 50 -9.81 -6.61 8.32
C ILE A 50 -8.55 -5.75 8.59
N ILE A 51 -8.70 -4.43 8.74
CA ILE A 51 -7.56 -3.51 8.87
C ILE A 51 -6.73 -3.76 10.14
N PRO A 52 -7.32 -4.04 11.32
CA PRO A 52 -6.52 -4.35 12.51
C PRO A 52 -5.62 -5.58 12.31
N GLU A 53 -6.14 -6.61 11.63
CA GLU A 53 -5.41 -7.84 11.35
C GLU A 53 -4.31 -7.61 10.29
N ALA A 54 -4.64 -6.94 9.20
CA ALA A 54 -3.68 -6.59 8.16
C ALA A 54 -2.53 -5.73 8.70
N ALA A 55 -2.83 -4.79 9.61
CA ALA A 55 -1.83 -3.96 10.28
C ALA A 55 -0.87 -4.81 11.14
N ALA A 56 -1.41 -5.74 11.93
CA ALA A 56 -0.59 -6.63 12.75
C ALA A 56 0.32 -7.53 11.90
N ILE A 57 -0.22 -8.09 10.83
CA ILE A 57 0.53 -8.92 9.87
C ILE A 57 1.63 -8.11 9.18
N ALA A 58 1.35 -6.86 8.79
CA ALA A 58 2.32 -6.00 8.12
C ALA A 58 3.51 -5.69 9.05
N GLU A 59 3.25 -5.35 10.31
CA GLU A 59 4.29 -5.10 11.30
C GLU A 59 5.13 -6.35 11.62
N GLU A 60 4.49 -7.51 11.78
CA GLU A 60 5.19 -8.78 11.98
C GLU A 60 6.10 -9.10 10.77
N SER A 61 5.59 -8.90 9.55
CA SER A 61 6.35 -9.09 8.32
C SER A 61 7.51 -8.11 8.18
N TYR A 62 7.31 -6.84 8.57
CA TYR A 62 8.37 -5.83 8.57
C TYR A 62 9.51 -6.22 9.50
N ALA A 63 9.20 -6.63 10.73
CA ALA A 63 10.20 -7.06 11.70
C ALA A 63 11.03 -8.22 11.16
N ALA A 64 10.37 -9.25 10.61
CA ALA A 64 11.07 -10.40 10.04
C ALA A 64 11.92 -10.04 8.81
N LEU A 65 11.42 -9.20 7.90
CA LEU A 65 12.14 -8.85 6.68
C LEU A 65 13.30 -7.88 6.93
N SER A 66 13.13 -6.90 7.83
CA SER A 66 14.19 -5.98 8.22
C SER A 66 15.36 -6.69 8.89
N GLU A 67 15.07 -7.61 9.81
CA GLU A 67 16.10 -8.46 10.44
C GLU A 67 16.81 -9.34 9.41
N ASN A 68 16.06 -10.02 8.54
CA ASN A 68 16.65 -10.96 7.58
C ASN A 68 17.48 -10.29 6.48
N MET A 69 17.09 -9.07 6.03
CA MET A 69 17.76 -8.38 4.93
C MET A 69 18.69 -7.25 5.38
N GLY A 70 18.69 -6.89 6.66
CA GLY A 70 19.56 -5.85 7.22
C GLY A 70 19.27 -4.45 6.66
N VAL A 71 18.01 -4.19 6.29
CA VAL A 71 17.59 -2.89 5.74
C VAL A 71 16.35 -2.36 6.44
N GLU A 72 16.26 -1.03 6.51
CA GLU A 72 15.16 -0.31 7.12
C GLU A 72 14.69 0.85 6.22
N PHE A 73 13.48 1.32 6.49
CA PHE A 73 12.87 2.45 5.79
C PHE A 73 12.80 3.66 6.70
N SER A 74 13.23 4.83 6.20
CA SER A 74 13.20 6.08 6.95
C SER A 74 11.79 6.70 7.05
N GLY A 75 10.79 6.10 6.40
CA GLY A 75 9.43 6.59 6.37
C GLY A 75 8.44 5.46 6.18
N LYS A 76 7.17 5.72 6.50
CA LYS A 76 6.11 4.71 6.48
C LYS A 76 5.83 4.21 5.06
N ILE A 77 5.85 2.90 4.89
CA ILE A 77 5.52 2.21 3.64
C ILE A 77 4.00 2.31 3.42
N PRO A 78 3.54 2.79 2.26
CA PRO A 78 2.12 2.80 1.97
C PRO A 78 1.60 1.42 1.55
N ILE A 79 0.47 1.01 2.11
CA ILE A 79 -0.28 -0.20 1.74
C ILE A 79 -1.66 0.25 1.28
N TYR A 80 -2.16 -0.30 0.18
CA TYR A 80 -3.50 -0.09 -0.32
C TYR A 80 -4.26 -1.43 -0.26
N LEU A 81 -5.38 -1.43 0.44
CA LEU A 81 -6.25 -2.60 0.58
C LEU A 81 -7.61 -2.28 -0.04
N SER A 82 -8.06 -3.14 -0.95
CA SER A 82 -9.36 -2.97 -1.61
C SER A 82 -9.96 -4.31 -2.04
N ASP A 83 -11.29 -4.39 -2.00
CA ASP A 83 -12.08 -5.45 -2.65
C ASP A 83 -12.52 -5.04 -4.07
N GLU A 84 -12.18 -3.83 -4.52
CA GLU A 84 -12.45 -3.36 -5.89
C GLU A 84 -11.28 -3.69 -6.80
N ASP A 85 -11.63 -4.02 -8.04
CA ASP A 85 -10.72 -4.47 -9.10
C ASP A 85 -10.05 -5.81 -8.81
N GLU A 86 -10.33 -6.81 -9.65
CA GLU A 86 -9.63 -8.10 -9.60
C GLU A 86 -8.18 -8.02 -10.11
N VAL A 87 -7.31 -7.26 -9.44
CA VAL A 87 -5.87 -7.30 -9.74
C VAL A 87 -5.29 -8.50 -9.00
N ILE A 88 -5.27 -9.69 -9.58
CA ILE A 88 -4.86 -10.94 -8.88
C ILE A 88 -3.39 -10.94 -8.37
N ASN A 89 -2.62 -9.86 -8.50
CA ASN A 89 -1.27 -9.74 -7.96
C ASN A 89 -1.09 -8.40 -7.26
N GLY A 90 -0.55 -8.42 -6.04
CA GLY A 90 0.00 -7.20 -5.47
C GLY A 90 1.15 -6.72 -6.33
N PHE A 91 1.30 -5.40 -6.39
CA PHE A 91 2.30 -4.77 -7.25
C PHE A 91 3.03 -3.69 -6.48
N ALA A 92 4.35 -3.83 -6.43
CA ALA A 92 5.25 -2.79 -5.96
C ALA A 92 5.63 -1.88 -7.14
N ASN A 93 5.25 -0.61 -7.07
CA ASN A 93 5.60 0.38 -8.10
C ASN A 93 6.89 1.14 -7.77
N PRO A 94 7.93 1.14 -8.62
CA PRO A 94 9.10 2.00 -8.45
C PRO A 94 8.81 3.41 -8.96
N ILE A 95 8.56 4.37 -8.05
CA ILE A 95 8.63 5.80 -8.40
C ILE A 95 9.97 6.33 -7.86
N GLY A 96 10.95 6.49 -8.75
CA GLY A 96 12.31 6.89 -8.36
C GLY A 96 13.06 5.78 -7.62
N LYS A 97 13.65 6.08 -6.45
CA LYS A 97 14.40 5.11 -5.61
C LYS A 97 13.54 4.41 -4.54
N GLY A 98 12.23 4.62 -4.53
CA GLY A 98 11.33 4.07 -3.53
C GLY A 98 10.18 3.32 -4.18
N TYR A 99 9.95 2.09 -3.75
CA TYR A 99 8.70 1.40 -4.02
C TYR A 99 7.70 1.77 -2.92
N THR A 100 6.51 2.22 -3.28
CA THR A 100 5.66 2.98 -2.35
C THR A 100 4.27 2.40 -2.15
N MET A 101 4.01 1.16 -2.55
CA MET A 101 2.63 0.68 -2.59
C MET A 101 2.58 -0.84 -2.59
N ILE A 102 1.73 -1.38 -1.73
CA ILE A 102 1.27 -2.77 -1.76
C ILE A 102 -0.20 -2.74 -2.15
N TRP A 103 -0.64 -3.66 -3.00
CA TRP A 103 -2.05 -3.79 -3.37
C TRP A 103 -2.49 -5.22 -3.01
N VAL A 104 -3.59 -5.36 -2.27
CA VAL A 104 -4.09 -6.69 -1.85
C VAL A 104 -5.55 -6.78 -2.21
N ASN A 105 -5.89 -7.73 -3.09
CA ASN A 105 -7.27 -8.13 -3.29
C ASN A 105 -7.69 -9.12 -2.21
N LEU A 106 -8.92 -8.98 -1.76
CA LEU A 106 -9.62 -10.04 -1.04
C LEU A 106 -10.28 -10.97 -2.08
N PRO A 107 -9.89 -12.25 -2.18
CA PRO A 107 -10.61 -13.18 -3.06
C PRO A 107 -12.05 -13.34 -2.56
N SER A 108 -12.98 -13.61 -3.49
CA SER A 108 -14.32 -14.06 -3.10
C SER A 108 -14.21 -15.30 -2.22
N SER A 109 -14.97 -15.31 -1.13
CA SER A 109 -14.87 -16.25 0.01
C SER A 109 -15.08 -17.74 -0.31
N GLU A 110 -15.24 -18.12 -1.57
CA GLU A 110 -15.66 -19.47 -1.99
C GLU A 110 -14.50 -20.44 -2.30
N PHE A 111 -13.23 -20.00 -2.34
CA PHE A 111 -12.13 -20.85 -2.85
C PHE A 111 -10.90 -21.08 -1.96
N TRP A 112 -10.74 -20.46 -0.77
CA TRP A 112 -9.43 -20.48 -0.10
C TRP A 112 -9.42 -20.61 1.43
N THR A 113 -8.22 -20.87 1.98
CA THR A 113 -7.85 -21.37 3.32
C THR A 113 -8.22 -20.48 4.53
N GLY A 114 -9.20 -19.58 4.39
CA GLY A 114 -9.55 -18.54 5.35
C GLY A 114 -8.84 -17.22 5.05
N GLU A 115 -9.53 -16.11 5.31
CA GLU A 115 -9.10 -14.73 4.98
C GLU A 115 -7.75 -14.37 5.63
N GLU A 116 -7.52 -14.80 6.89
CA GLU A 116 -6.28 -14.55 7.63
C GLU A 116 -5.04 -15.15 6.96
N LYS A 117 -5.12 -16.42 6.54
CA LYS A 117 -3.99 -17.12 5.91
C LYS A 117 -3.63 -16.49 4.57
N TRP A 118 -4.63 -15.96 3.88
CA TRP A 118 -4.42 -15.22 2.63
C TRP A 118 -3.73 -13.88 2.89
N LEU A 119 -4.27 -13.06 3.79
CA LEU A 119 -3.69 -11.75 4.15
C LEU A 119 -2.23 -11.88 4.56
N ARG A 120 -1.94 -12.85 5.43
CA ARG A 120 -0.58 -13.14 5.88
C ARG A 120 0.38 -13.45 4.74
N LYS A 121 -0.06 -14.30 3.81
CA LYS A 121 0.76 -14.69 2.66
C LYS A 121 1.02 -13.51 1.73
N VAL A 122 -0.02 -12.76 1.34
CA VAL A 122 0.11 -11.69 0.34
C VAL A 122 0.87 -10.50 0.90
N ILE A 123 0.55 -10.04 2.12
CA ILE A 123 1.26 -8.91 2.73
C ILE A 123 2.76 -9.23 2.85
N ALA A 124 3.11 -10.41 3.34
CA ALA A 124 4.52 -10.83 3.44
C ALA A 124 5.19 -10.97 2.06
N HIS A 125 4.49 -11.50 1.06
CA HIS A 125 5.00 -11.62 -0.31
C HIS A 125 5.35 -10.25 -0.91
N GLU A 126 4.41 -9.30 -0.83
CA GLU A 126 4.59 -7.97 -1.40
C GLU A 126 5.65 -7.16 -0.65
N LEU A 127 5.67 -7.24 0.69
CA LEU A 127 6.76 -6.65 1.46
C LEU A 127 8.11 -7.26 1.11
N GLY A 128 8.16 -8.56 0.82
CA GLY A 128 9.37 -9.23 0.35
C GLY A 128 9.98 -8.55 -0.87
N HIS A 129 9.15 -8.16 -1.85
CA HIS A 129 9.62 -7.38 -3.01
C HIS A 129 10.18 -6.02 -2.60
N ILE A 130 9.46 -5.26 -1.77
CA ILE A 130 9.87 -3.93 -1.30
C ILE A 130 11.22 -3.97 -0.59
N PHE A 131 11.38 -4.91 0.34
CA PHE A 131 12.63 -5.11 1.09
C PHE A 131 13.77 -5.59 0.19
N HIS A 132 13.51 -6.52 -0.72
CA HIS A 132 14.50 -7.00 -1.68
C HIS A 132 15.04 -5.83 -2.53
N PHE A 133 14.14 -5.01 -3.08
CA PHE A 133 14.52 -3.83 -3.86
C PHE A 133 15.32 -2.83 -3.04
N LYS A 134 14.92 -2.57 -1.79
CA LYS A 134 15.65 -1.70 -0.89
C LYS A 134 17.08 -2.19 -0.67
N ALA A 135 17.27 -3.49 -0.44
CA ALA A 135 18.57 -4.10 -0.18
C ALA A 135 19.51 -4.07 -1.39
N ILE A 136 18.99 -4.19 -2.61
CA ILE A 136 19.84 -4.16 -3.82
C ILE A 136 20.17 -2.73 -4.29
N TRP A 137 19.43 -1.70 -3.85
CA TRP A 137 19.60 -0.31 -4.28
C TRP A 137 20.14 0.63 -3.18
N SER A 138 20.29 0.15 -1.95
CA SER A 138 20.97 0.82 -0.84
C SER A 138 22.48 0.68 -0.93
#